data_AF-A0A1V6SBQ1-F1
#
_entry.id   AF-A0A1V6SBQ1-F1
#
_cell.length_a   1.000
_cell.length_b   1.000
_cell.length_c   1.000
_cell.angle_alpha   90.00
_cell.angle_beta   90.00
_cell.angle_gamma   90.00
#
_symmetry.space_group_name_H-M   'P 1'
#
loop_
_entity.id
_entity.type
_entity.pdbx_description
1 polymer ?
#
loop_
_entity_poly.entity_id
_entity_poly.type
_entity_poly.pdbx_seq_one_letter_code
_entity_poly.pdbx_strand_id
1 'polypeptide(L)'
;MPPIRSRSSQNSIEQEVPEATLRRRLSGVQNRATSRANSHKLTEIEEESLQKWILSIDSRGSAPRPSMVREMANLLLEKRGTTPVISVGEKWVYNFVKRRSLLSSRFSKRYNYERAKCEDPKVIREWFDLVQKTILQFGIDPDDVYNFDETGFAIGLTATARVISRSEYYGRRALL
;
A
#
# COMPACT_ATOMS: atom_id res chain seq x y z
N MET A 1 -50.19 9.59 -41.06
CA MET A 1 -49.90 9.37 -39.63
C MET A 1 -48.39 9.35 -39.43
N PRO A 2 -47.81 10.18 -38.54
CA PRO A 2 -46.40 10.05 -38.18
C PRO A 2 -46.18 8.81 -37.31
N PRO A 3 -45.03 8.12 -37.40
CA PRO A 3 -44.76 6.92 -36.62
C PRO A 3 -44.58 7.26 -35.13
N ILE A 4 -45.26 6.53 -34.26
CA ILE A 4 -45.12 6.61 -32.81
C ILE A 4 -43.71 6.14 -32.45
N ARG A 5 -42.84 7.08 -32.06
CA ARG A 5 -41.48 6.75 -31.60
C ARG A 5 -41.52 6.15 -30.20
N SER A 6 -40.71 5.12 -29.97
CA SER A 6 -40.58 4.52 -28.65
C SER A 6 -39.97 5.51 -27.65
N ARG A 7 -40.32 5.40 -26.37
CA ARG A 7 -39.79 6.25 -25.28
C ARG A 7 -38.25 6.24 -25.22
N SER A 8 -37.65 5.09 -25.54
CA SER A 8 -36.21 4.91 -25.72
C SER A 8 -35.63 5.72 -26.88
N SER A 9 -36.35 5.80 -28.01
CA SER A 9 -35.92 6.59 -29.18
C SER A 9 -36.02 8.10 -28.91
N GLN A 10 -36.97 8.55 -28.09
CA GLN A 10 -37.08 9.97 -27.70
C GLN A 10 -35.93 10.38 -26.77
N ASN A 11 -35.67 9.60 -25.72
CA ASN A 11 -34.58 9.86 -24.78
C ASN A 11 -33.19 9.82 -25.42
N SER A 12 -33.01 9.01 -26.47
CA SER A 12 -31.75 8.97 -27.24
C SER A 12 -31.43 10.25 -27.98
N ILE A 13 -32.45 10.95 -28.48
CA ILE A 13 -32.29 12.20 -29.23
C ILE A 13 -31.99 13.35 -28.27
N GLU A 14 -32.62 13.35 -27.10
CA GLU A 14 -32.39 14.35 -26.06
C GLU A 14 -31.02 14.25 -25.40
N GLN A 15 -30.44 13.04 -25.33
CA GLN A 15 -29.15 12.81 -24.65
C GLN A 15 -27.97 12.54 -25.59
N GLU A 16 -28.14 12.61 -26.91
CA GLU A 16 -27.11 12.23 -27.90
C GLU A 16 -26.52 10.81 -27.70
N VAL A 17 -27.24 9.93 -27.00
CA VAL A 17 -26.81 8.56 -26.74
C VAL A 17 -27.55 7.60 -27.67
N PRO A 18 -26.85 6.72 -28.43
CA PRO A 18 -27.49 5.75 -29.32
C PRO A 18 -28.55 4.89 -28.62
N GLU A 19 -29.68 4.65 -29.28
CA GLU A 19 -30.81 3.89 -28.70
C GLU A 19 -30.42 2.47 -28.28
N ALA A 20 -29.51 1.84 -29.01
CA ALA A 20 -28.94 0.55 -28.66
C ALA A 20 -28.26 0.58 -27.28
N THR A 21 -27.59 1.68 -26.92
CA THR A 21 -26.95 1.86 -25.61
C THR A 21 -27.99 1.99 -24.51
N LEU A 22 -29.08 2.72 -24.74
CA LEU A 22 -30.17 2.86 -23.77
C LEU A 22 -30.92 1.54 -23.56
N ARG A 23 -31.27 0.82 -24.63
CA ARG A 23 -31.93 -0.50 -24.53
C ARG A 23 -31.06 -1.50 -23.78
N ARG A 24 -29.74 -1.51 -24.04
CA ARG A 24 -28.77 -2.38 -23.36
C ARG A 24 -28.67 -2.05 -21.85
N ARG A 25 -28.73 -0.78 -21.48
CA ARG A 25 -28.79 -0.37 -20.06
C ARG A 25 -30.11 -0.76 -19.40
N LEU A 26 -31.23 -0.60 -20.12
CA LEU A 26 -32.56 -0.99 -19.63
C LEU A 26 -32.67 -2.51 -19.43
N SER A 27 -31.98 -3.31 -20.25
CA SER A 27 -31.85 -4.75 -20.07
C SER A 27 -30.84 -5.18 -19.00
N GLY A 28 -30.37 -4.25 -18.15
CA GLY A 28 -29.54 -4.53 -16.99
C GLY A 28 -28.03 -4.59 -17.24
N VAL A 29 -27.55 -4.28 -18.45
CA VAL A 29 -26.11 -4.26 -18.72
C VAL A 29 -25.50 -3.02 -18.10
N GLN A 30 -24.68 -3.25 -17.09
CA GLN A 30 -23.94 -2.22 -16.37
C GLN A 30 -22.88 -1.55 -17.25
N ASN A 31 -22.52 -0.31 -16.90
CA ASN A 31 -21.46 0.40 -17.60
C ASN A 31 -20.12 -0.32 -17.36
N ARG A 32 -19.38 -0.63 -18.43
CA ARG A 32 -18.07 -1.29 -18.34
C ARG A 32 -17.06 -0.52 -17.48
N ALA A 33 -17.18 0.81 -17.39
CA ALA A 33 -16.33 1.64 -16.53
C ALA A 33 -16.57 1.39 -15.03
N THR A 34 -17.79 0.99 -14.65
CA THR A 34 -18.16 0.67 -13.26
C THR A 34 -18.17 -0.84 -13.00
N SER A 35 -18.17 -1.67 -14.05
CA SER A 35 -18.15 -3.13 -13.92
C SER A 35 -16.76 -3.66 -13.60
N ARG A 36 -16.70 -4.54 -12.58
CA ARG A 36 -15.49 -5.29 -12.24
C ARG A 36 -15.09 -6.20 -13.40
N ALA A 37 -13.79 -6.28 -13.70
CA ALA A 37 -13.29 -7.15 -14.75
C ALA A 37 -13.53 -8.63 -14.42
N ASN A 38 -13.85 -9.44 -15.43
CA ASN A 38 -14.24 -10.84 -15.25
C ASN A 38 -13.10 -11.76 -14.75
N SER A 39 -11.84 -11.31 -14.79
CA SER A 39 -10.67 -12.16 -14.51
C SER A 39 -10.09 -12.01 -13.09
N HIS A 40 -10.87 -11.52 -12.13
CA HIS A 40 -10.44 -11.50 -10.73
C HIS A 40 -10.52 -12.90 -10.11
N LYS A 41 -9.38 -13.36 -9.57
CA LYS A 41 -9.29 -14.66 -8.89
C LYS A 41 -9.95 -14.66 -7.51
N LEU A 42 -9.82 -13.55 -6.78
CA LEU A 42 -10.44 -13.37 -5.47
C LEU A 42 -11.74 -12.56 -5.57
N THR A 43 -12.68 -12.84 -4.69
CA THR A 43 -13.89 -12.04 -4.50
C THR A 43 -13.55 -10.67 -3.90
N GLU A 44 -14.48 -9.72 -3.94
CA GLU A 44 -14.27 -8.39 -3.37
C GLU A 44 -14.06 -8.45 -1.85
N ILE A 45 -14.84 -9.29 -1.17
CA ILE A 45 -14.76 -9.53 0.28
C ILE A 45 -13.40 -10.15 0.67
N GLU A 46 -12.90 -11.08 -0.13
CA GLU A 46 -11.58 -11.68 0.08
C GLU A 46 -10.46 -10.65 -0.11
N GLU A 47 -10.53 -9.81 -1.15
CA GLU A 47 -9.57 -8.73 -1.37
C GLU A 47 -9.61 -7.68 -0.25
N GLU A 48 -10.81 -7.35 0.27
CA GLU A 48 -10.96 -6.45 1.42
C GLU A 48 -10.39 -7.04 2.70
N SER A 49 -10.61 -8.34 2.94
CA SER A 49 -10.07 -9.04 4.11
C SER A 49 -8.55 -9.07 4.06
N LEU A 50 -7.97 -9.33 2.89
CA LEU A 50 -6.53 -9.27 2.67
C LEU A 50 -5.98 -7.86 2.88
N GLN A 51 -6.68 -6.84 2.41
CA GLN A 51 -6.30 -5.44 2.65
C GLN A 51 -6.30 -5.10 4.14
N LYS A 52 -7.36 -5.46 4.87
CA LYS A 52 -7.46 -5.25 6.33
C LYS A 52 -6.33 -5.98 7.07
N TRP A 53 -6.00 -7.20 6.66
CA TRP A 53 -4.89 -7.97 7.22
C TRP A 53 -3.54 -7.27 7.01
N ILE A 54 -3.26 -6.76 5.80
CA ILE A 54 -2.03 -5.98 5.53
C ILE A 54 -1.97 -4.75 6.43
N LEU A 55 -3.07 -4.00 6.54
CA LEU A 55 -3.13 -2.80 7.39
C LEU A 55 -2.93 -3.10 8.87
N SER A 56 -3.41 -4.25 9.35
CA SER A 56 -3.23 -4.72 10.73
C SER A 56 -1.78 -5.13 11.02
N ILE A 57 -1.10 -5.79 10.06
CA ILE A 57 0.33 -6.07 10.19
C ILE A 57 1.12 -4.77 10.19
N ASP A 58 0.80 -3.86 9.26
CA ASP A 58 1.43 -2.55 9.15
C ASP A 58 1.29 -1.72 10.44
N SER A 59 0.13 -1.73 11.10
CA SER A 59 -0.05 -1.03 12.38
C SER A 59 0.80 -1.59 13.52
N ARG A 60 1.25 -2.85 13.45
CA ARG A 60 2.11 -3.50 14.46
C ARG A 60 3.61 -3.29 14.20
N GLY A 61 3.98 -2.43 13.25
CA GLY A 61 5.38 -2.14 12.95
C GLY A 61 6.04 -3.09 11.96
N SER A 62 5.32 -4.09 11.46
CA SER A 62 5.82 -5.03 10.45
C SER A 62 5.17 -4.71 9.11
N ALA A 63 5.86 -4.89 7.99
CA ALA A 63 5.25 -4.74 6.67
C ALA A 63 5.44 -6.04 5.86
N PRO A 64 4.36 -6.68 5.37
CA PRO A 64 4.48 -7.94 4.66
C PRO A 64 5.23 -7.75 3.33
N ARG A 65 6.05 -8.75 2.99
CA ARG A 65 6.69 -8.82 1.67
C ARG A 65 5.65 -9.20 0.61
N PRO A 66 5.84 -8.81 -0.66
CA PRO A 66 4.96 -9.24 -1.74
C PRO A 66 4.79 -10.76 -1.84
N SER A 67 5.82 -11.55 -1.54
CA SER A 67 5.73 -13.02 -1.49
C SER A 67 4.73 -13.50 -0.44
N MET A 68 4.78 -12.94 0.76
CA MET A 68 3.88 -13.27 1.87
C MET A 68 2.42 -12.88 1.56
N VAL A 69 2.20 -11.74 0.89
CA VAL A 69 0.86 -11.35 0.43
C VAL A 69 0.34 -12.33 -0.63
N ARG A 70 1.22 -12.81 -1.52
CA ARG A 70 0.87 -13.83 -2.52
C ARG A 70 0.51 -15.17 -1.87
N GLU A 71 1.28 -15.60 -0.88
CA GLU A 71 1.01 -16.81 -0.09
C GLU A 71 -0.33 -16.70 0.63
N MET A 72 -0.61 -15.58 1.30
CA MET A 72 -1.89 -15.35 1.96
C MET A 72 -3.06 -15.40 0.97
N ALA A 73 -2.91 -14.81 -0.23
CA ALA A 73 -3.93 -14.89 -1.27
C ALA A 73 -4.15 -16.35 -1.77
N ASN A 74 -3.09 -17.14 -1.91
CA ASN A 74 -3.19 -18.55 -2.26
C ASN A 74 -3.87 -19.36 -1.15
N LEU A 75 -3.57 -19.09 0.12
CA LEU A 75 -4.22 -19.74 1.26
C LEU A 75 -5.74 -19.47 1.27
N LEU A 76 -6.17 -18.25 0.96
CA LEU A 76 -7.60 -17.94 0.82
C LEU A 76 -8.26 -18.75 -0.30
N LEU A 77 -7.58 -18.89 -1.45
CA LEU A 77 -8.08 -19.68 -2.59
C LEU A 77 -8.12 -21.18 -2.29
N GLU A 78 -7.13 -21.71 -1.56
CA GLU A 78 -7.09 -23.10 -1.13
C GLU A 78 -8.25 -23.42 -0.17
N LYS A 79 -8.51 -22.54 0.81
CA LYS A 79 -9.62 -22.70 1.76
C LYS A 79 -11.00 -22.64 1.09
N ARG A 80 -11.12 -22.01 -0.08
CA ARG A 80 -12.34 -22.00 -0.88
C ARG A 80 -12.65 -23.37 -1.50
N GLY A 81 -11.70 -24.30 -1.53
CA GLY A 81 -11.91 -25.68 -1.97
C GLY A 81 -12.22 -25.82 -3.47
N THR A 82 -11.81 -24.86 -4.30
CA THR A 82 -12.06 -24.91 -5.74
C THR A 82 -11.09 -25.89 -6.41
N THR A 83 -11.61 -26.90 -7.10
CA THR A 83 -10.85 -27.80 -7.98
C THR A 83 -10.97 -27.29 -9.42
N PRO A 84 -9.87 -27.09 -10.17
CA PRO A 84 -8.46 -27.22 -9.79
C PRO A 84 -7.97 -26.08 -8.89
N VAL A 85 -6.87 -26.31 -8.15
CA VAL A 85 -6.28 -25.31 -7.25
C VAL A 85 -5.84 -24.08 -8.04
N ILE A 86 -6.59 -22.99 -7.89
CA ILE A 86 -6.28 -21.72 -8.54
C ILE A 86 -5.21 -21.00 -7.70
N SER A 87 -4.05 -20.75 -8.28
CA SER A 87 -3.01 -19.92 -7.66
C SER A 87 -2.95 -18.53 -8.27
N VAL A 88 -2.53 -17.53 -7.49
CA VAL A 88 -2.28 -16.17 -8.01
C VAL A 88 -0.92 -16.09 -8.71
N GLY A 89 -0.87 -15.38 -9.84
CA GLY A 89 0.37 -15.16 -10.58
C GLY A 89 1.34 -14.23 -9.86
N GLU A 90 2.60 -14.21 -10.27
CA GLU A 90 3.65 -13.39 -9.64
C GLU A 90 3.32 -11.88 -9.64
N LYS A 91 2.83 -11.37 -10.77
CA LYS A 91 2.45 -9.96 -10.93
C LYS A 91 1.12 -9.59 -10.23
N TRP A 92 0.38 -10.57 -9.70
CA TRP A 92 -0.94 -10.33 -9.12
C TRP A 92 -0.89 -9.34 -7.96
N VAL A 93 0.10 -9.46 -7.07
CA VAL A 93 0.25 -8.60 -5.89
C VAL A 93 0.47 -7.13 -6.28
N TYR A 94 1.26 -6.88 -7.31
CA TYR A 94 1.53 -5.53 -7.82
C TYR A 94 0.25 -4.89 -8.38
N ASN A 95 -0.51 -5.68 -9.14
CA ASN A 95 -1.80 -5.24 -9.65
C ASN A 95 -2.81 -5.02 -8.52
N PHE A 96 -2.79 -5.87 -7.48
CA PHE A 96 -3.63 -5.71 -6.30
C PHE A 96 -3.32 -4.40 -5.56
N VAL A 97 -2.04 -4.11 -5.30
CA VAL A 97 -1.62 -2.84 -4.68
C VAL A 97 -2.00 -1.65 -5.56
N LYS A 98 -1.83 -1.74 -6.89
CA LYS A 98 -2.25 -0.67 -7.81
C LYS A 98 -3.76 -0.40 -7.80
N ARG A 99 -4.59 -1.43 -7.56
CA ARG A 99 -6.05 -1.30 -7.48
C ARG A 99 -6.53 -0.71 -6.15
N ARG A 100 -5.81 -0.93 -5.05
CA ARG A 100 -6.18 -0.48 -3.71
C ARG A 100 -5.34 0.74 -3.33
N SER A 101 -5.90 1.94 -3.53
CA SER A 101 -5.24 3.22 -3.22
C SER A 101 -4.76 3.37 -1.76
N LEU A 102 -5.31 2.57 -0.85
CA LEU A 102 -4.91 2.52 0.57
C LEU A 102 -3.59 1.77 0.82
N LEU A 103 -3.06 1.06 -0.18
CA LEU A 103 -1.81 0.31 -0.09
C LEU A 103 -0.75 0.93 -1.00
N SER A 104 0.50 0.86 -0.57
CA SER A 104 1.66 1.27 -1.36
C SER A 104 2.79 0.28 -1.19
N SER A 105 3.57 0.08 -2.24
CA SER A 105 4.85 -0.63 -2.14
C SER A 105 5.97 0.34 -1.77
N ARG A 106 6.81 -0.03 -0.81
CA ARG A 106 7.98 0.73 -0.37
C ARG A 106 9.19 -0.19 -0.22
N PHE A 107 10.39 0.36 -0.26
CA PHE A 107 11.61 -0.38 0.09
C PHE A 107 11.93 -0.13 1.56
N SER A 108 11.94 -1.19 2.37
CA SER A 108 12.50 -1.16 3.72
C SER A 108 14.02 -1.17 3.64
N LYS A 109 14.67 -0.35 4.46
CA LYS A 109 16.10 -0.41 4.72
C LYS A 109 16.28 -1.20 6.00
N ARG A 110 17.11 -2.23 5.97
CA ARG A 110 17.42 -3.03 7.16
C ARG A 110 17.95 -2.10 8.25
N TYR A 111 17.23 -2.00 9.37
CA TYR A 111 17.76 -1.30 10.54
C TYR A 111 18.86 -2.14 11.16
N ASN A 112 19.95 -1.51 11.61
CA ASN A 112 21.02 -2.24 12.29
C ASN A 112 20.50 -2.69 13.66
N TYR A 113 20.27 -4.00 13.82
CA TYR A 113 19.71 -4.59 15.04
C TYR A 113 20.62 -4.38 16.27
N GLU A 114 21.94 -4.33 16.06
CA GLU A 114 22.89 -4.02 17.14
C GLU A 114 22.72 -2.59 17.63
N ARG A 115 22.51 -1.65 16.70
CA ARG A 115 22.17 -0.26 17.02
C ARG A 115 20.88 -0.17 17.83
N ALA A 116 19.84 -0.89 17.42
CA ALA A 116 18.56 -0.94 18.15
C ALA A 116 18.70 -1.42 19.59
N LYS A 117 19.62 -2.36 19.86
CA LYS A 117 19.88 -2.87 21.22
C LYS A 117 20.62 -1.87 22.10
N CYS A 118 21.46 -1.04 21.50
CA CYS A 118 22.25 -0.04 22.23
C CYS A 118 21.51 1.27 22.48
N GLU A 119 20.32 1.47 21.88
CA GLU A 119 19.50 2.67 22.04
C GLU A 119 18.62 2.58 23.30
N ASP A 120 19.23 2.68 24.49
CA ASP A 120 18.47 2.86 25.74
C ASP A 120 17.97 4.32 25.84
N PRO A 121 16.65 4.56 25.89
CA PRO A 121 16.10 5.91 25.98
C PRO A 121 16.57 6.72 27.20
N LYS A 122 16.97 6.06 28.28
CA LYS A 122 17.52 6.74 29.47
C LYS A 122 18.93 7.25 29.20
N VAL A 123 19.80 6.37 28.70
CA VAL A 123 21.20 6.70 28.38
C VAL A 123 21.27 7.80 27.33
N ILE A 124 20.43 7.70 26.28
CA ILE A 124 20.36 8.73 25.24
C ILE A 124 19.95 10.08 25.84
N ARG A 125 18.94 10.11 26.70
CA ARG A 125 18.43 11.34 27.30
C ARG A 125 19.44 11.98 28.24
N GLU A 126 20.04 11.18 29.11
CA GLU A 126 21.10 11.63 30.03
C GLU A 126 22.29 12.22 29.27
N TRP A 127 22.66 11.61 28.14
CA TRP A 127 23.71 12.14 27.27
C TRP A 127 23.33 13.51 26.68
N PHE A 128 22.12 13.66 26.11
CA PHE A 128 21.66 14.94 25.56
C PHE A 128 21.53 16.02 26.64
N ASP A 129 21.04 15.66 27.84
CA ASP A 129 20.95 16.58 28.98
C ASP A 129 22.34 17.07 29.41
N LEU A 130 23.35 16.19 29.41
CA LEU A 130 24.73 16.54 29.74
C LEU A 130 25.36 17.45 28.67
N VAL A 131 25.15 17.13 27.40
CA VAL A 131 25.63 17.97 26.28
C VAL A 131 25.00 19.36 26.35
N GLN A 132 23.69 19.45 26.57
CA GLN A 132 23.00 20.73 26.70
C GLN A 132 23.51 21.55 27.89
N LYS A 133 23.74 20.92 29.05
CA LYS A 133 24.35 21.59 30.22
C LYS A 133 25.74 22.13 29.90
N THR A 134 26.54 21.36 29.18
CA THR A 134 27.91 21.73 28.79
C THR A 134 27.90 22.93 27.84
N ILE A 135 27.04 22.90 26.81
CA ILE A 135 26.87 24.02 25.87
C ILE A 135 26.49 25.30 26.62
N LEU A 136 25.53 25.22 27.55
CA LEU A 136 25.11 26.37 28.36
C LEU A 136 26.21 26.86 29.32
N GLN A 137 26.95 25.95 29.95
CA GLN A 137 28.00 26.30 30.91
C GLN A 137 29.18 27.02 30.26
N PHE A 138 29.57 26.58 29.06
CA PHE A 138 30.71 27.14 28.33
C PHE A 138 30.30 28.20 27.30
N GLY A 139 29.00 28.48 27.15
CA GLY A 139 28.49 29.47 26.21
C GLY A 139 28.84 29.15 24.76
N ILE A 140 28.83 27.87 24.39
CA ILE A 140 29.18 27.41 23.04
C ILE A 140 28.09 27.87 22.09
N ASP A 141 28.46 28.61 21.05
CA ASP A 141 27.53 29.04 20.02
C ASP A 141 27.06 27.82 19.21
N PRO A 142 25.76 27.68 18.89
CA PRO A 142 25.28 26.65 17.99
C PRO A 142 26.04 26.58 16.65
N ASP A 143 26.55 27.71 16.15
CA ASP A 143 27.34 27.78 14.91
C ASP A 143 28.73 27.12 15.05
N ASP A 144 29.22 26.94 16.28
CA ASP A 144 30.49 26.27 16.58
C ASP A 144 30.34 24.76 16.85
N VAL A 145 29.13 24.20 16.68
CA VAL A 145 28.87 22.77 16.85
C VAL A 145 29.02 22.04 15.51
N TYR A 146 30.18 21.42 15.32
CA TYR A 146 30.47 20.63 14.11
C TYR A 146 30.13 19.15 14.32
N ASN A 147 29.34 18.59 13.41
CA ASN A 147 29.15 17.14 13.35
C ASN A 147 30.38 16.50 12.70
N PHE A 148 31.01 15.55 13.39
CA PHE A 148 32.10 14.76 12.84
C PHE A 148 31.62 13.31 12.67
N ASP A 149 30.93 13.04 11.56
CA ASP A 149 30.52 11.69 11.19
C ASP A 149 31.26 11.21 9.93
N GLU A 150 31.85 10.03 10.02
CA GLU A 150 32.46 9.39 8.87
C GLU A 150 31.34 8.86 7.96
N THR A 151 31.10 9.53 6.84
CA THR A 151 30.16 9.04 5.81
C THR A 151 30.82 7.92 5.00
N GLY A 152 30.90 6.73 5.59
CA GLY A 152 31.30 5.52 4.88
C GLY A 152 30.18 5.07 3.93
N PHE A 153 30.32 5.32 2.63
CA PHE A 153 29.46 4.69 1.62
C PHE A 153 29.77 3.19 1.56
N ALA A 154 29.09 2.40 2.38
CA ALA A 154 29.11 0.94 2.29
C ALA A 154 28.31 0.47 1.07
N ILE A 155 28.89 0.62 -0.13
CA ILE A 155 28.35 0.08 -1.38
C ILE A 155 28.19 -1.44 -1.21
N GLY A 156 26.95 -1.94 -1.30
CA GLY A 156 26.65 -3.37 -1.31
C GLY A 156 26.14 -3.98 0.01
N LEU A 157 26.16 -3.27 1.14
CA LEU A 157 25.75 -3.83 2.44
C LEU A 157 24.28 -3.55 2.83
N THR A 158 23.61 -2.61 2.16
CA THR A 158 22.23 -2.26 2.49
C THR A 158 21.25 -3.06 1.62
N ALA A 159 20.97 -4.31 2.00
CA ALA A 159 19.94 -5.11 1.34
C ALA A 159 18.56 -4.47 1.56
N THR A 160 18.06 -3.74 0.56
CA THR A 160 16.71 -3.17 0.60
C THR A 160 15.68 -4.24 0.25
N ALA A 161 14.74 -4.51 1.15
CA ALA A 161 13.66 -5.44 0.90
C ALA A 161 12.40 -4.68 0.55
N ARG A 162 11.68 -5.10 -0.49
CA ARG A 162 10.42 -4.46 -0.84
C ARG A 162 9.28 -4.99 0.02
N VAL A 163 8.49 -4.07 0.57
CA VAL A 163 7.38 -4.33 1.48
C VAL A 163 6.12 -3.61 1.02
N ILE A 164 4.96 -4.08 1.47
CA ILE A 164 3.66 -3.47 1.19
C ILE A 164 3.15 -2.87 2.49
N SER A 165 2.89 -1.57 2.48
CA SER A 165 2.41 -0.80 3.64
C SER A 165 1.18 0.01 3.26
N ARG A 166 0.62 0.75 4.22
CA ARG A 166 -0.37 1.80 3.93
C ARG A 166 0.22 2.88 3.00
N SER A 167 -0.63 3.49 2.18
CA SER A 167 -0.26 4.56 1.24
C SER A 167 -0.05 5.91 1.91
N GLU A 168 -0.97 6.31 2.81
CA GLU A 168 -0.88 7.54 3.60
C GLU A 168 -0.39 7.25 5.02
N TYR A 169 0.63 8.00 5.44
CA TYR A 169 1.14 8.03 6.80
C TYR A 169 1.60 9.45 7.13
N TYR A 170 1.21 9.98 8.29
CA TYR A 170 1.70 11.26 8.79
C TYR A 170 3.13 11.04 9.35
N GLY A 171 4.15 11.47 8.60
CA GLY A 171 5.57 11.47 9.03
C GLY A 171 6.51 10.52 8.25
N ARG A 172 7.84 10.70 8.42
CA ARG A 172 8.86 9.77 7.90
C ARG A 172 8.92 8.53 8.80
N ARG A 173 8.62 7.36 8.22
CA ARG A 173 8.67 6.09 8.94
C ARG A 173 10.05 5.45 8.83
N ALA A 174 10.65 5.09 9.97
CA ALA A 174 11.69 4.08 10.01
C ALA A 174 11.02 2.72 9.78
N LEU A 175 11.13 2.18 8.57
CA LEU A 175 10.81 0.79 8.32
C LEU A 175 12.00 -0.02 8.85
N LEU A 176 11.74 -0.94 9.78
CA LEU A 176 12.75 -1.83 10.35
C LEU A 176 13.18 -2.91 9.34
#